data_AF-A0A2H9MM06-F1
#
_entry.id   AF-A0A2H9MM06-F1
#
_cell.length_a   1.000
_cell.length_b   1.000
_cell.length_c   1.000
_cell.angle_alpha   90.00
_cell.angle_beta   90.00
_cell.angle_gamma   90.00
#
_symmetry.space_group_name_H-M   'P 1'
#
loop_
_entity.id
_entity.type
_entity.pdbx_description
1 polymer ?
#
loop_
_entity_poly.entity_id
_entity_poly.type
_entity_poly.pdbx_seq_one_letter_code
_entity_poly.pdbx_strand_id
1 'polypeptide(L)'
;MIYNAIWIFIFILAGLTNINTKVVSLFMLMFEEVKVLDRNSEFYGVPTSVLMENAGRGVADAVRNIGKKKILFFCGLGNNGGDGFVAARHLIDSCTVKVILLGSQDSIKTENAKENYGKIKNIVEEINNVNISDEIKKSDIVVDSMLGVGISGRIRQPYLKCINSVNKSRKTVVSVDVPTGLGTKTAVKPKITVTFHDIKEGMNEKNSGKIIIKSIGIPEDAERYVGPGEMVYYPKPKKGSHKGENGIVLIIGGGPYSGAPALAGLAAYRTGV
;
A
#
# COMPACT_ATOMS: atom_id res chain seq x y z
N MET A 1 3.68 13.73 -24.87
CA MET A 1 4.64 14.84 -24.76
C MET A 1 4.65 15.57 -23.41
N ILE A 2 3.82 15.21 -22.41
CA ILE A 2 3.78 15.91 -21.10
C ILE A 2 4.58 15.18 -19.99
N TYR A 3 4.87 13.88 -20.15
CA TYR A 3 5.56 13.09 -19.11
C TYR A 3 7.07 13.37 -18.96
N ASN A 4 7.74 13.93 -19.97
CA ASN A 4 9.18 14.23 -19.90
C ASN A 4 9.49 15.55 -19.16
N ALA A 5 8.50 16.43 -18.96
CA ALA A 5 8.72 17.71 -18.29
C ALA A 5 8.85 17.56 -16.76
N ILE A 6 8.25 16.53 -16.18
CA ILE A 6 8.25 16.28 -14.73
C ILE A 6 9.65 15.87 -14.26
N TRP A 7 10.34 15.01 -15.03
CA TRP A 7 11.70 14.56 -14.70
C TRP A 7 12.76 15.68 -14.81
N ILE A 8 12.59 16.62 -15.74
CA ILE A 8 13.51 17.76 -15.90
C ILE A 8 13.44 18.71 -14.69
N PHE A 9 12.28 18.82 -14.03
CA PHE A 9 12.13 19.64 -12.83
C PHE A 9 12.85 19.05 -11.59
N ILE A 10 12.99 17.72 -11.52
CA ILE A 10 13.62 17.01 -10.40
C ILE A 10 15.12 17.37 -10.27
N PHE A 11 15.81 17.55 -11.40
CA PHE A 11 17.25 17.91 -11.38
C PHE A 11 17.52 19.35 -10.97
N ILE A 12 16.59 20.29 -11.20
CA ILE A 12 16.82 21.72 -10.92
C ILE A 12 16.72 22.01 -9.42
N LEU A 13 15.90 21.27 -8.66
CA LEU A 13 15.75 21.46 -7.22
C LEU A 13 16.92 20.89 -6.39
N ALA A 14 17.61 19.86 -6.88
CA ALA A 14 18.77 19.27 -6.20
C ALA A 14 20.02 20.17 -6.19
N GLY A 15 20.04 21.25 -6.98
CA GLY A 15 21.17 22.18 -7.10
C GLY A 15 21.19 23.34 -6.10
N LEU A 16 20.19 23.49 -5.24
CA LEU A 16 20.09 24.60 -4.28
C LEU A 16 20.25 24.10 -2.84
N THR A 17 21.50 23.85 -2.44
CA THR A 17 21.87 23.49 -1.06
C THR A 17 22.14 24.74 -0.22
N ASN A 18 21.28 25.02 0.77
CA ASN A 18 21.58 25.53 2.12
C ASN A 18 20.36 26.20 2.77
N ILE A 19 19.33 25.42 3.10
CA ILE A 19 18.32 25.88 4.06
C ILE A 19 18.03 24.73 5.03
N ASN A 20 18.40 24.95 6.30
CA ASN A 20 18.26 24.02 7.41
C ASN A 20 16.81 23.97 7.95
N THR A 21 15.84 24.03 7.04
CA THR A 21 14.42 23.76 7.32
C THR A 21 14.17 22.33 6.91
N LYS A 22 13.59 21.52 7.81
CA LYS A 22 12.92 20.27 7.41
C LYS A 22 11.98 20.61 6.26
N VAL A 23 12.40 20.31 5.04
CA VAL A 23 11.50 20.25 3.90
C VAL A 23 10.56 19.12 4.28
N VAL A 24 9.36 19.46 4.75
CA VAL A 24 8.24 18.53 4.69
C VAL A 24 8.17 18.21 3.21
N SER A 25 8.57 16.98 2.85
CA SER A 25 8.46 16.48 1.50
C SER A 25 7.06 16.84 1.00
N LEU A 26 6.97 17.75 0.04
CA LEU A 26 5.73 18.08 -0.64
C LEU A 26 5.41 17.01 -1.70
N PHE A 27 6.04 15.83 -1.59
CA PHE A 27 5.85 14.69 -2.46
C PHE A 27 5.05 13.66 -1.67
N MET A 28 3.78 13.50 -2.06
CA MET A 28 2.94 12.43 -1.57
C MET A 28 3.33 11.15 -2.31
N LEU A 29 3.51 10.05 -1.58
CA LEU A 29 3.94 8.79 -2.17
C LEU A 29 2.87 8.24 -3.12
N MET A 30 3.24 8.03 -4.39
CA MET A 30 2.36 7.41 -5.38
C MET A 30 2.17 5.92 -5.09
N PHE A 31 1.03 5.37 -5.54
CA PHE A 31 0.73 3.96 -5.34
C PHE A 31 1.78 3.01 -5.93
N GLU A 32 2.28 3.31 -7.12
CA GLU A 32 3.28 2.46 -7.77
C GLU A 32 4.62 2.53 -7.06
N GLU A 33 4.96 3.67 -6.45
CA GLU A 33 6.20 3.86 -5.68
C GLU A 33 6.24 2.97 -4.43
N VAL A 34 5.10 2.69 -3.78
CA VAL A 34 5.06 1.72 -2.67
C VAL A 34 5.61 0.36 -3.10
N LYS A 35 5.23 -0.12 -4.29
CA LYS A 35 5.70 -1.41 -4.81
C LYS A 35 7.18 -1.38 -5.20
N VAL A 36 7.66 -0.22 -5.65
CA VAL A 36 9.07 0.00 -5.95
C VAL A 36 9.87 -0.11 -4.65
N LEU A 37 9.47 0.63 -3.62
CA LEU A 37 10.14 0.64 -2.31
C LEU A 37 10.11 -0.73 -1.63
N ASP A 38 9.00 -1.47 -1.70
CA ASP A 38 8.93 -2.85 -1.16
C ASP A 38 9.99 -3.75 -1.82
N ARG A 39 10.09 -3.73 -3.16
CA ARG A 39 11.06 -4.53 -3.91
C ARG A 39 12.50 -4.10 -3.67
N ASN A 40 12.74 -2.79 -3.62
CA ASN A 40 14.06 -2.25 -3.32
C ASN A 40 14.46 -2.60 -1.89
N SER A 41 13.53 -2.56 -0.93
CA SER A 41 13.79 -2.98 0.45
C SER A 41 14.24 -4.43 0.52
N GLU A 42 13.57 -5.34 -0.20
CA GLU A 42 14.00 -6.75 -0.26
C GLU A 42 15.39 -6.89 -0.86
N PHE A 43 15.68 -6.15 -1.93
CA PHE A 43 17.00 -6.13 -2.56
C PHE A 43 18.10 -5.64 -1.61
N TYR A 44 17.80 -4.63 -0.78
CA TYR A 44 18.70 -4.11 0.25
C TYR A 44 18.65 -4.90 1.57
N GLY A 45 18.04 -6.08 1.57
CA GLY A 45 18.12 -7.04 2.69
C GLY A 45 17.07 -6.87 3.77
N VAL A 46 16.03 -6.06 3.55
CA VAL A 46 14.86 -5.95 4.44
C VAL A 46 13.64 -6.64 3.80
N PRO A 47 13.27 -7.86 4.26
CA PRO A 47 12.13 -8.58 3.72
C PRO A 47 10.81 -7.83 3.90
N THR A 48 9.89 -7.96 2.94
CA THR A 48 8.53 -7.38 3.06
C THR A 48 7.75 -7.92 4.27
N SER A 49 8.07 -9.12 4.76
CA SER A 49 7.49 -9.66 6.00
C SER A 49 7.89 -8.84 7.24
N VAL A 50 9.13 -8.32 7.28
CA VAL A 50 9.62 -7.44 8.35
C VAL A 50 8.95 -6.06 8.24
N LEU A 51 8.79 -5.53 7.02
CA LEU A 51 8.06 -4.29 6.79
C LEU A 51 6.61 -4.39 7.30
N MET A 52 5.91 -5.48 6.98
CA MET A 52 4.54 -5.77 7.48
C MET A 52 4.50 -5.92 9.01
N GLU A 53 5.48 -6.60 9.61
CA GLU A 53 5.58 -6.73 11.07
C GLU A 53 5.69 -5.36 11.75
N ASN A 54 6.55 -4.48 11.21
CA ASN A 54 6.74 -3.13 11.72
C ASN A 54 5.50 -2.25 11.50
N ALA A 55 4.86 -2.37 10.33
CA ALA A 55 3.61 -1.67 9.99
C ALA A 55 2.50 -2.01 11.00
N GLY A 56 2.20 -3.31 11.17
CA GLY A 56 1.17 -3.75 12.10
C GLY A 56 1.50 -3.45 13.57
N ARG A 57 2.77 -3.53 13.98
CA ARG A 57 3.20 -3.05 15.31
C ARG A 57 2.93 -1.55 15.48
N GLY A 58 3.23 -0.74 14.47
CA GLY A 58 2.95 0.70 14.47
C GLY A 58 1.46 1.03 14.61
N VAL A 59 0.59 0.25 13.96
CA VAL A 59 -0.87 0.33 14.12
C VAL A 59 -1.27 -0.06 15.54
N ALA A 60 -0.76 -1.18 16.06
CA ALA A 60 -1.05 -1.64 17.41
C ALA A 60 -0.68 -0.57 18.46
N ASP A 61 0.51 0.03 18.35
CA ASP A 61 0.95 1.11 19.23
C ASP A 61 0.00 2.32 19.19
N ALA A 62 -0.42 2.73 18.00
CA ALA A 62 -1.35 3.84 17.83
C ALA A 62 -2.73 3.53 18.46
N VAL A 63 -3.21 2.29 18.30
CA VAL A 63 -4.47 1.85 18.90
C VAL A 63 -4.35 1.75 20.43
N ARG A 64 -3.24 1.25 20.98
CA ARG A 64 -3.00 1.20 22.44
C ARG A 64 -3.04 2.59 23.07
N ASN A 65 -2.55 3.62 22.38
CA ASN A 65 -2.58 5.01 22.85
C ASN A 65 -4.01 5.59 22.95
N ILE A 66 -5.02 4.96 22.33
CA ILE A 66 -6.43 5.32 22.49
C ILE A 66 -7.02 4.71 23.79
N GLY A 67 -6.37 3.66 24.33
CA GLY A 67 -6.72 2.96 25.56
C GLY A 67 -7.01 1.47 25.36
N LYS A 68 -6.90 0.68 26.43
CA LYS A 68 -7.26 -0.75 26.45
C LYS A 68 -8.78 -0.91 26.30
N LYS A 69 -9.24 -1.53 25.22
CA LYS A 69 -10.65 -1.56 24.80
C LYS A 69 -11.02 -2.83 24.02
N LYS A 70 -12.30 -2.99 23.69
CA LYS A 70 -12.78 -3.99 22.73
C LYS A 70 -12.54 -3.48 21.31
N ILE A 71 -11.74 -4.21 20.54
CA ILE A 71 -11.27 -3.77 19.22
C ILE A 71 -11.78 -4.75 18.18
N LEU A 72 -12.46 -4.20 17.17
CA LEU A 72 -12.92 -4.95 16.01
C LEU A 72 -12.12 -4.57 14.78
N PHE A 73 -11.39 -5.52 14.22
CA PHE A 73 -10.68 -5.34 12.96
C PHE A 73 -11.55 -5.83 11.80
N PHE A 74 -11.64 -5.03 10.74
CA PHE A 74 -12.05 -5.51 9.42
C PHE A 74 -10.82 -5.64 8.55
N CYS A 75 -10.47 -6.87 8.17
CA CYS A 75 -9.29 -7.16 7.37
C CYS A 75 -9.68 -7.65 5.98
N GLY A 76 -9.01 -7.12 4.95
CA GLY A 76 -9.16 -7.62 3.59
C GLY A 76 -8.25 -8.78 3.27
N LEU A 77 -8.14 -9.06 1.97
CA LEU A 77 -7.45 -10.24 1.44
C LEU A 77 -6.02 -9.95 0.97
N GLY A 78 -5.50 -8.73 1.14
CA GLY A 78 -4.17 -8.34 0.67
C GLY A 78 -3.25 -7.88 1.80
N ASN A 79 -2.16 -7.18 1.44
CA ASN A 79 -1.17 -6.69 2.41
C ASN A 79 -1.78 -5.81 3.51
N ASN A 80 -2.72 -4.91 3.17
CA ASN A 80 -3.40 -4.10 4.20
C ASN A 80 -4.18 -4.96 5.22
N GLY A 81 -4.72 -6.11 4.80
CA GLY A 81 -5.31 -7.07 5.72
C GLY A 81 -4.26 -7.77 6.59
N GLY A 82 -3.09 -8.07 6.00
CA GLY A 82 -1.91 -8.58 6.70
C GLY A 82 -1.42 -7.66 7.82
N ASP A 83 -1.32 -6.36 7.55
CA ASP A 83 -0.97 -5.34 8.56
C ASP A 83 -1.97 -5.36 9.73
N GLY A 84 -3.26 -5.53 9.41
CA GLY A 84 -4.34 -5.70 10.39
C GLY A 84 -4.21 -6.97 11.22
N PHE A 85 -3.81 -8.09 10.62
CA PHE A 85 -3.56 -9.34 11.34
C PHE A 85 -2.38 -9.22 12.31
N VAL A 86 -1.28 -8.59 11.87
CA VAL A 86 -0.14 -8.28 12.73
C VAL A 86 -0.57 -7.37 13.88
N ALA A 87 -1.29 -6.28 13.59
CA ALA A 87 -1.76 -5.35 14.60
C ALA A 87 -2.67 -6.04 15.64
N ALA A 88 -3.61 -6.87 15.17
CA ALA A 88 -4.48 -7.66 16.03
C ALA A 88 -3.66 -8.57 16.95
N ARG A 89 -2.68 -9.31 16.41
CA ARG A 89 -1.78 -10.19 17.17
C ARG A 89 -1.04 -9.45 18.28
N HIS A 90 -0.54 -8.24 18.00
CA HIS A 90 0.17 -7.41 18.97
C HIS A 90 -0.73 -6.84 20.08
N LEU A 91 -2.05 -6.90 19.92
CA LEU A 91 -3.03 -6.34 20.86
C LEU A 91 -3.71 -7.39 21.73
N ILE A 92 -3.68 -8.67 21.36
CA ILE A 92 -4.43 -9.75 22.05
C ILE A 92 -4.11 -9.86 23.54
N ASP A 93 -2.87 -9.58 23.95
CA ASP A 93 -2.44 -9.69 25.35
C ASP A 93 -2.91 -8.51 26.22
N SER A 94 -3.42 -7.44 25.61
CA SER A 94 -3.73 -6.19 26.29
C SER A 94 -5.16 -5.67 26.07
N CYS A 95 -5.87 -6.24 25.10
CA CYS A 95 -7.20 -5.81 24.64
C CYS A 95 -8.06 -7.03 24.30
N THR A 96 -9.39 -6.86 24.29
CA THR A 96 -10.28 -7.86 23.68
C THR A 96 -10.33 -7.62 22.18
N VAL A 97 -9.74 -8.51 21.39
CA VAL A 97 -9.60 -8.36 19.94
C VAL A 97 -10.48 -9.37 19.21
N LYS A 98 -11.21 -8.89 18.21
CA LYS A 98 -11.89 -9.73 17.22
C LYS A 98 -11.55 -9.26 15.82
N VAL A 99 -11.37 -10.19 14.89
CA VAL A 99 -11.07 -9.90 13.48
C VAL A 99 -12.18 -10.47 12.61
N ILE A 100 -12.67 -9.66 11.67
CA ILE A 100 -13.57 -10.08 10.60
C ILE A 100 -12.80 -10.05 9.28
N LEU A 101 -12.68 -11.20 8.64
CA LEU A 101 -12.09 -11.35 7.31
C LEU A 101 -13.14 -11.10 6.22
N LEU A 102 -12.86 -10.16 5.31
CA LEU A 102 -13.76 -9.77 4.22
C LEU A 102 -13.64 -10.66 2.97
N GLY A 103 -13.74 -11.97 3.20
CA GLY A 103 -13.69 -13.04 2.22
C GLY A 103 -13.45 -14.37 2.93
N SER A 104 -12.94 -15.36 2.21
CA SER A 104 -12.52 -16.63 2.79
C SER A 104 -11.01 -16.68 3.04
N GLN A 105 -10.58 -17.53 3.98
CA GLN A 105 -9.16 -17.79 4.24
C GLN A 105 -8.38 -18.20 2.97
N ASP A 106 -9.01 -18.99 2.09
CA ASP A 106 -8.40 -19.47 0.84
C ASP A 106 -8.22 -18.36 -0.19
N SER A 107 -8.92 -17.23 -0.02
CA SER A 107 -8.89 -16.09 -0.93
C SER A 107 -7.83 -15.05 -0.55
N ILE A 108 -7.07 -15.25 0.55
CA ILE A 108 -5.98 -14.35 0.93
C ILE A 108 -4.89 -14.40 -0.15
N LYS A 109 -4.51 -13.23 -0.66
CA LYS A 109 -3.76 -13.08 -1.91
C LYS A 109 -2.25 -13.08 -1.74
N THR A 110 -1.76 -12.66 -0.58
CA THR A 110 -0.32 -12.45 -0.35
C THR A 110 0.19 -13.38 0.72
N GLU A 111 1.43 -13.85 0.56
CA GLU A 111 2.03 -14.84 1.47
C GLU A 111 2.20 -14.28 2.87
N ASN A 112 2.70 -13.04 2.99
CA ASN A 112 2.83 -12.36 4.29
C ASN A 112 1.49 -12.24 5.03
N ALA A 113 0.39 -11.98 4.32
CA ALA A 113 -0.94 -11.93 4.93
C ALA A 113 -1.45 -13.32 5.33
N LYS A 114 -1.19 -14.37 4.53
CA LYS A 114 -1.54 -15.77 4.88
C LYS A 114 -0.80 -16.24 6.13
N GLU A 115 0.51 -15.96 6.20
CA GLU A 115 1.34 -16.32 7.34
C GLU A 115 0.81 -15.68 8.63
N ASN A 116 0.51 -14.36 8.58
CA ASN A 116 -0.01 -13.66 9.75
C ASN A 116 -1.45 -14.04 10.10
N TYR A 117 -2.31 -14.35 9.13
CA TYR A 117 -3.61 -14.95 9.38
C TYR A 117 -3.48 -16.26 10.15
N GLY A 118 -2.58 -17.16 9.73
CA GLY A 118 -2.35 -18.45 10.38
C GLY A 118 -1.98 -18.33 11.86
N LYS A 119 -1.26 -17.26 12.24
CA LYS A 119 -0.87 -16.97 13.64
C LYS A 119 -2.04 -16.56 14.52
N ILE A 120 -3.14 -16.05 13.96
CA ILE A 120 -4.28 -15.51 14.73
C ILE A 120 -5.63 -16.14 14.39
N LYS A 121 -5.66 -17.23 13.60
CA LYS A 121 -6.90 -17.84 13.08
C LYS A 121 -8.02 -18.04 14.12
N ASN A 122 -7.67 -18.29 15.38
CA ASN A 122 -8.62 -18.54 16.47
C ASN A 122 -9.46 -17.30 16.86
N ILE A 123 -9.05 -16.10 16.48
CA ILE A 123 -9.78 -14.84 16.74
C ILE A 123 -10.35 -14.21 15.45
N VAL A 124 -10.27 -14.92 14.33
CA VAL A 124 -10.76 -14.46 13.03
C VAL A 124 -12.04 -15.19 12.66
N GLU A 125 -13.07 -14.41 12.31
CA GLU A 125 -14.31 -14.93 11.72
C GLU A 125 -14.45 -14.43 10.28
N GLU A 126 -14.88 -15.30 9.37
CA GLU A 126 -15.21 -14.90 8.01
C GLU A 126 -16.53 -14.11 7.98
N ILE A 127 -16.59 -13.11 7.12
CA ILE A 127 -17.72 -12.18 7.07
C ILE A 127 -19.10 -12.83 6.85
N ASN A 128 -19.14 -13.99 6.20
CA ASN A 128 -20.40 -14.69 5.91
C ASN A 128 -21.08 -15.22 7.17
N ASN A 129 -20.34 -15.36 8.27
CA ASN A 129 -20.83 -15.95 9.52
C ASN A 129 -21.17 -14.89 10.58
N VAL A 130 -21.13 -13.59 10.23
CA VAL A 130 -21.24 -12.50 11.22
C VAL A 130 -22.23 -11.43 10.83
N ASN A 131 -22.93 -10.90 11.83
CA ASN A 131 -23.68 -9.65 11.70
C ASN A 131 -22.77 -8.46 12.03
N ILE A 132 -22.26 -7.80 10.98
CA ILE A 132 -21.38 -6.63 11.06
C ILE A 132 -21.89 -5.57 12.06
N SER A 133 -23.19 -5.26 12.04
CA SER A 133 -23.75 -4.20 12.86
C SER A 133 -23.70 -4.55 14.35
N ASP A 134 -23.89 -5.82 14.70
CA ASP A 134 -23.87 -6.26 16.09
C ASP A 134 -22.44 -6.37 16.62
N GLU A 135 -21.49 -6.83 15.80
CA GLU A 135 -20.08 -6.84 16.16
C GLU A 135 -19.54 -5.42 16.37
N ILE A 136 -19.91 -4.47 15.51
CA ILE A 136 -19.54 -3.07 15.68
C ILE A 136 -20.12 -2.51 16.99
N LYS A 137 -21.39 -2.79 17.33
CA LYS A 137 -22.00 -2.33 18.59
C LYS A 137 -21.22 -2.80 19.81
N LYS A 138 -20.74 -4.05 19.81
CA LYS A 138 -19.96 -4.68 20.90
C LYS A 138 -18.53 -4.14 21.04
N SER A 139 -18.00 -3.51 19.99
CA SER A 139 -16.64 -2.92 19.99
C SER A 139 -16.64 -1.48 20.50
N ASP A 140 -15.49 -1.01 20.98
CA ASP A 140 -15.26 0.41 21.29
C ASP A 140 -14.47 1.11 20.18
N ILE A 141 -13.55 0.38 19.55
CA ILE A 141 -12.72 0.83 18.43
C ILE A 141 -12.94 -0.11 17.25
N VAL A 142 -13.12 0.48 16.06
CA VAL A 142 -13.13 -0.24 14.79
C VAL A 142 -11.84 0.09 14.05
N VAL A 143 -11.12 -0.94 13.61
CA VAL A 143 -9.92 -0.79 12.78
C VAL A 143 -10.25 -1.20 11.34
N ASP A 144 -10.10 -0.25 10.43
CA ASP A 144 -10.23 -0.43 9.00
C ASP A 144 -8.87 -0.83 8.41
N SER A 145 -8.70 -2.13 8.21
CA SER A 145 -7.57 -2.77 7.52
C SER A 145 -8.06 -3.48 6.25
N MET A 146 -9.12 -2.95 5.64
CA MET A 146 -9.83 -3.66 4.60
C MET A 146 -9.10 -3.58 3.27
N LEU A 147 -8.81 -2.37 2.81
CA LEU A 147 -8.19 -2.15 1.50
C LEU A 147 -7.20 -0.99 1.61
N GLY A 148 -5.98 -1.22 1.15
CA GLY A 148 -4.95 -0.17 1.09
C GLY A 148 -5.04 0.63 -0.21
N VAL A 149 -3.91 1.21 -0.58
CA VAL A 149 -3.73 1.92 -1.85
C VAL A 149 -3.91 1.02 -3.08
N GLY A 150 -4.28 1.62 -4.21
CA GLY A 150 -4.37 0.93 -5.51
C GLY A 150 -5.75 0.42 -5.91
N ILE A 151 -6.80 0.79 -5.18
CA ILE A 151 -8.17 0.53 -5.64
C ILE A 151 -8.60 1.59 -6.63
N SER A 152 -8.81 1.15 -7.86
CA SER A 152 -9.53 1.90 -8.88
C SER A 152 -10.95 1.38 -9.05
N GLY A 153 -11.91 2.28 -9.19
CA GLY A 153 -13.29 1.94 -9.56
C GLY A 153 -14.25 1.75 -8.39
N ARG A 154 -15.37 1.07 -8.63
CA ARG A 154 -16.48 0.95 -7.66
C ARG A 154 -16.15 -0.06 -6.57
N ILE A 155 -16.31 0.34 -5.31
CA ILE A 155 -16.23 -0.57 -4.15
C ILE A 155 -17.30 -1.65 -4.25
N ARG A 156 -16.86 -2.91 -4.23
CA ARG A 156 -17.70 -4.11 -4.34
C ARG A 156 -18.13 -4.62 -2.96
N GLN A 157 -19.11 -5.50 -2.94
CA GLN A 157 -19.38 -6.29 -1.74
C GLN A 157 -18.22 -7.26 -1.46
N PRO A 158 -17.93 -7.58 -0.20
CA PRO A 158 -18.66 -7.11 1.00
C PRO A 158 -18.18 -5.77 1.58
N TYR A 159 -17.08 -5.21 1.06
CA TYR A 159 -16.47 -3.96 1.55
C TYR A 159 -17.48 -2.81 1.66
N LEU A 160 -18.34 -2.65 0.66
CA LEU A 160 -19.36 -1.60 0.63
C LEU A 160 -20.30 -1.65 1.86
N LYS A 161 -20.74 -2.85 2.26
CA LYS A 161 -21.58 -3.04 3.45
C LYS A 161 -20.82 -2.66 4.72
N CYS A 162 -19.56 -3.08 4.84
CA CYS A 162 -18.71 -2.72 5.97
C CYS A 162 -18.50 -1.21 6.09
N ILE A 163 -18.08 -0.53 5.01
CA ILE A 163 -17.88 0.93 5.02
C ILE A 163 -19.14 1.65 5.50
N ASN A 164 -20.30 1.27 4.97
CA ASN A 164 -21.57 1.89 5.35
C ASN A 164 -21.91 1.66 6.83
N SER A 165 -21.69 0.45 7.36
CA SER A 165 -21.94 0.16 8.78
C SER A 165 -20.95 0.88 9.70
N VAL A 166 -19.67 0.93 9.33
CA VAL A 166 -18.62 1.63 10.08
C VAL A 166 -18.91 3.13 10.14
N ASN A 167 -19.20 3.77 9.00
CA ASN A 167 -19.49 5.21 8.95
C ASN A 167 -20.76 5.62 9.70
N LYS A 168 -21.73 4.69 9.86
CA LYS A 168 -22.93 4.91 10.67
C LYS A 168 -22.69 4.66 12.16
N SER A 169 -21.66 3.89 12.49
CA SER A 169 -21.29 3.60 13.86
C SER A 169 -20.59 4.81 14.45
N ARG A 170 -21.10 5.36 15.54
CA ARG A 170 -20.44 6.49 16.26
C ARG A 170 -19.19 6.03 17.02
N LYS A 171 -18.50 4.99 16.52
CA LYS A 171 -17.33 4.38 17.14
C LYS A 171 -16.08 5.14 16.75
N THR A 172 -15.00 4.95 17.52
CA THR A 172 -13.69 5.48 17.11
C THR A 172 -13.15 4.59 16.01
N VAL A 173 -12.94 5.15 14.83
CA VAL A 173 -12.44 4.42 13.67
C VAL A 173 -10.97 4.77 13.43
N VAL A 174 -10.14 3.75 13.27
CA VAL A 174 -8.72 3.86 12.91
C VAL A 174 -8.50 3.18 11.57
N SER A 175 -8.00 3.88 10.55
CA SER A 175 -7.65 3.26 9.26
C SER A 175 -6.17 2.92 9.19
N VAL A 176 -5.87 1.80 8.55
CA VAL A 176 -4.52 1.29 8.30
C VAL A 176 -4.09 1.65 6.88
N ASP A 177 -2.91 2.25 6.78
CA ASP A 177 -2.29 2.84 5.60
C ASP A 177 -3.07 4.02 5.00
N VAL A 178 -4.26 3.76 4.49
CA VAL A 178 -5.22 4.72 3.93
C VAL A 178 -6.64 4.34 4.32
N PRO A 179 -7.59 5.29 4.40
CA PRO A 179 -9.01 4.95 4.56
C PRO A 179 -9.49 4.09 3.40
N THR A 180 -10.11 2.95 3.68
CA THR A 180 -10.65 2.09 2.63
C THR A 180 -11.64 2.87 1.76
N GLY A 181 -11.38 2.88 0.45
CA GLY A 181 -12.19 3.60 -0.53
C GLY A 181 -11.82 5.08 -0.71
N LEU A 182 -10.67 5.53 -0.18
CA LEU A 182 -10.10 6.86 -0.45
C LEU A 182 -10.13 7.17 -1.96
N GLY A 183 -10.50 8.41 -2.31
CA GLY A 183 -10.64 8.85 -3.71
C GLY A 183 -11.94 8.40 -4.40
N THR A 184 -12.78 7.58 -3.74
CA THR A 184 -14.10 7.18 -4.26
C THR A 184 -15.25 7.91 -3.56
N LYS A 185 -16.47 7.77 -4.09
CA LYS A 185 -17.69 8.30 -3.43
C LYS A 185 -18.00 7.61 -2.10
N THR A 186 -17.44 6.43 -1.84
CA THR A 186 -17.73 5.64 -0.65
C THR A 186 -16.42 5.24 0.04
N ALA A 187 -15.98 6.07 0.97
CA ALA A 187 -14.78 5.86 1.76
C ALA A 187 -15.12 5.73 3.26
N VAL A 188 -14.30 5.00 4.01
CA VAL A 188 -14.28 5.04 5.47
C VAL A 188 -13.92 6.45 5.93
N LYS A 189 -14.55 6.92 7.01
CA LYS A 189 -14.27 8.21 7.64
C LYS A 189 -13.61 8.02 9.01
N PRO A 190 -12.29 7.82 9.06
CA PRO A 190 -11.61 7.54 10.31
C PRO A 190 -11.38 8.80 11.15
N LYS A 191 -11.22 8.60 12.46
CA LYS A 191 -10.69 9.64 13.36
C LYS A 191 -9.16 9.73 13.26
N ILE A 192 -8.50 8.61 13.02
CA ILE A 192 -7.05 8.47 12.93
C ILE A 192 -6.72 7.57 11.74
N THR A 193 -5.71 7.93 10.96
CA THR A 193 -5.11 7.01 9.97
C THR A 193 -3.65 6.80 10.32
N VAL A 194 -3.24 5.54 10.45
CA VAL A 194 -1.84 5.16 10.65
C VAL A 194 -1.27 4.79 9.29
N THR A 195 -0.36 5.60 8.77
CA THR A 195 0.23 5.42 7.46
C THR A 195 1.72 5.13 7.57
N PHE A 196 2.28 4.43 6.59
CA PHE A 196 3.64 3.89 6.67
C PHE A 196 4.61 4.60 5.75
N HIS A 197 5.81 4.89 6.25
CA HIS A 197 6.89 5.59 5.55
C HIS A 197 6.55 7.06 5.21
N ASP A 198 5.53 7.32 4.39
CA ASP A 198 5.06 8.67 4.07
C ASP A 198 3.53 8.75 3.86
N ILE A 199 3.01 9.97 3.72
CA ILE A 199 1.63 10.29 3.36
C ILE A 199 1.38 9.88 1.90
N LYS A 200 0.27 9.19 1.66
CA LYS A 200 -0.13 8.74 0.33
C LYS A 200 -0.93 9.80 -0.39
N GLU A 201 -0.83 9.78 -1.72
CA GLU A 201 -1.58 10.69 -2.59
C GLU A 201 -3.08 10.74 -2.22
N GLY A 202 -3.62 11.95 -2.15
CA GLY A 202 -5.02 12.21 -1.82
C GLY A 202 -5.36 12.21 -0.32
N MET A 203 -4.46 11.80 0.58
CA MET A 203 -4.70 11.89 2.02
C MET A 203 -4.64 13.35 2.53
N ASN A 204 -5.57 13.69 3.41
CA ASN A 204 -5.56 14.93 4.19
C ASN A 204 -6.40 14.75 5.46
N GLU A 205 -6.35 15.73 6.37
CA GLU A 205 -7.09 15.64 7.63
C GLU A 205 -8.61 15.49 7.46
N LYS A 206 -9.18 16.05 6.38
CA LYS A 206 -10.64 16.00 6.14
C LYS A 206 -11.13 14.60 5.78
N ASN A 207 -10.31 13.81 5.07
CA ASN A 207 -10.69 12.47 4.63
C ASN A 207 -10.02 11.34 5.43
N SER A 208 -8.92 11.62 6.12
CA SER A 208 -8.11 10.62 6.83
C SER A 208 -8.02 10.89 8.35
N GLY A 209 -8.65 11.95 8.85
CA GLY A 209 -8.57 12.33 10.26
C GLY A 209 -7.14 12.70 10.66
N LYS A 210 -6.76 12.46 11.92
CA LYS A 210 -5.38 12.65 12.37
C LYS A 210 -4.47 11.62 11.71
N ILE A 211 -3.53 12.06 10.89
CA ILE A 211 -2.57 11.18 10.20
C ILE A 211 -1.36 10.96 11.12
N ILE A 212 -1.02 9.68 11.34
CA ILE A 212 0.16 9.25 12.10
C ILE A 212 1.06 8.50 11.13
N ILE A 213 2.24 9.06 10.85
CA ILE A 213 3.25 8.41 10.02
C ILE A 213 4.11 7.51 10.89
N LYS A 214 4.29 6.25 10.48
CA LYS A 214 5.16 5.27 11.12
C LYS A 214 6.24 4.84 10.15
N SER A 215 7.51 4.97 10.57
CA SER A 215 8.60 4.31 9.86
C SER A 215 8.46 2.80 10.04
N ILE A 216 8.62 2.06 8.95
CA ILE A 216 8.51 0.60 8.92
C ILE A 216 9.85 -0.08 8.62
N GLY A 217 10.94 0.69 8.57
CA GLY A 217 12.29 0.18 8.31
C GLY A 217 12.65 0.04 6.84
N ILE A 218 12.06 0.86 5.96
CA ILE A 218 12.55 1.01 4.59
C ILE A 218 14.00 1.54 4.65
N PRO A 219 14.97 0.84 4.05
CA PRO A 219 16.36 1.32 4.00
C PRO A 219 16.48 2.64 3.24
N GLU A 220 17.35 3.54 3.69
CA GLU A 220 17.62 4.81 2.97
C GLU A 220 18.07 4.54 1.52
N ASP A 221 18.87 3.49 1.31
CA ASP A 221 19.34 3.10 -0.02
C ASP A 221 18.19 2.65 -0.96
N ALA A 222 17.10 2.11 -0.40
CA ALA A 222 15.93 1.70 -1.17
C ALA A 222 15.14 2.89 -1.75
N GLU A 223 15.25 4.04 -1.09
CA GLU A 223 14.66 5.32 -1.51
C GLU A 223 15.62 6.13 -2.38
N ARG A 224 16.92 6.10 -2.04
CA ARG A 224 17.95 6.96 -2.64
C ARG A 224 18.45 6.45 -3.99
N TYR A 225 18.49 5.13 -4.19
CA TYR A 225 19.07 4.52 -5.37
C TYR A 225 18.06 3.69 -6.15
N VAL A 226 18.24 3.65 -7.46
CA VAL A 226 17.48 2.75 -8.34
C VAL A 226 17.85 1.30 -8.01
N GLY A 227 16.83 0.45 -7.90
CA GLY A 227 16.95 -0.98 -7.68
C GLY A 227 16.09 -1.79 -8.65
N PRO A 228 15.76 -3.05 -8.30
CA PRO A 228 14.87 -3.88 -9.11
C PRO A 228 13.40 -3.43 -9.05
N GLY A 229 13.04 -2.57 -8.10
CA GLY A 229 11.69 -2.05 -7.91
C GLY A 229 11.19 -1.25 -9.11
N GLU A 230 12.07 -0.46 -9.72
CA GLU A 230 11.76 0.41 -10.86
C GLU A 230 11.32 -0.38 -12.10
N MET A 231 11.59 -1.68 -12.14
CA MET A 231 11.04 -2.59 -13.15
C MET A 231 9.52 -2.73 -13.08
N VAL A 232 8.84 -2.19 -12.05
CA VAL A 232 7.38 -2.00 -12.05
C VAL A 232 6.92 -1.12 -13.20
N TYR A 233 7.71 -0.10 -13.57
CA TYR A 233 7.40 0.82 -14.67
C TYR A 233 7.72 0.25 -16.05
N TYR A 234 8.39 -0.92 -16.11
CA TYR A 234 8.75 -1.53 -17.38
C TYR A 234 7.49 -1.94 -18.17
N PRO A 235 7.28 -1.43 -19.39
CA PRO A 235 6.10 -1.73 -20.18
C PRO A 235 6.11 -3.20 -20.59
N LYS A 236 5.13 -3.97 -20.13
CA LYS A 236 4.97 -5.38 -20.51
C LYS A 236 3.93 -5.52 -21.64
N PRO A 237 4.29 -6.12 -22.79
CA PRO A 237 3.34 -6.44 -23.84
C PRO A 237 2.15 -7.25 -23.32
N LYS A 238 0.94 -6.95 -23.81
CA LYS A 238 -0.24 -7.74 -23.47
C LYS A 238 -0.17 -9.09 -24.18
N LYS A 239 -0.76 -10.14 -23.60
CA LYS A 239 -0.75 -11.51 -24.18
C LYS A 239 -1.34 -11.60 -25.59
N GLY A 240 -2.19 -10.65 -26.00
CA GLY A 240 -2.79 -10.58 -27.33
C GLY A 240 -2.26 -9.46 -28.21
N SER A 241 -1.16 -8.80 -27.83
CA SER A 241 -0.65 -7.67 -28.60
C SER A 241 -0.08 -8.11 -29.96
N HIS A 242 -0.35 -7.30 -30.99
CA HIS A 242 0.11 -7.52 -32.35
C HIS A 242 1.34 -6.64 -32.69
N LYS A 243 2.02 -6.96 -33.79
CA LYS A 243 3.17 -6.18 -34.29
C LYS A 243 2.78 -4.70 -34.45
N GLY A 244 3.50 -3.81 -33.78
CA GLY A 244 3.24 -2.37 -33.75
C GLY A 244 2.61 -1.83 -32.46
N GLU A 245 1.96 -2.66 -31.63
CA GLU A 245 1.43 -2.22 -30.33
C GLU A 245 2.52 -2.07 -29.25
N ASN A 246 3.66 -2.73 -29.44
CA ASN A 246 4.81 -2.65 -28.52
C ASN A 246 5.84 -1.59 -28.94
N GLY A 247 5.50 -0.79 -29.95
CA GLY A 247 6.36 0.24 -30.52
C GLY A 247 7.00 -0.19 -31.85
N ILE A 248 7.62 0.79 -32.50
CA ILE A 248 8.44 0.60 -33.70
C ILE A 248 9.69 1.44 -33.48
N VAL A 249 10.86 0.84 -33.62
CA VAL A 249 12.14 1.54 -33.47
C VAL A 249 12.87 1.53 -34.81
N LEU A 250 13.25 2.72 -35.28
CA LEU A 250 14.16 2.90 -36.40
C LEU A 250 15.56 3.16 -35.84
N ILE A 251 16.54 2.38 -36.29
CA ILE A 251 17.94 2.52 -35.89
C ILE A 251 18.72 3.08 -37.06
N ILE A 252 19.31 4.26 -36.87
CA ILE A 252 20.16 4.91 -37.87
C ILE A 252 21.59 4.88 -37.34
N GLY A 253 22.44 4.08 -37.96
CA GLY A 253 23.85 3.93 -37.59
C GLY A 253 24.60 3.10 -38.62
N GLY A 254 25.94 3.15 -38.62
CA GLY A 254 26.77 2.43 -39.58
C GLY A 254 28.12 3.11 -39.80
N GLY A 255 28.74 2.87 -40.96
CA GLY A 255 30.09 3.33 -41.27
C GLY A 255 31.16 2.37 -40.73
N PRO A 256 32.30 2.87 -40.21
CA PRO A 256 33.37 2.03 -39.66
C PRO A 256 32.95 1.11 -38.51
N TYR A 257 31.81 1.38 -37.86
CA TYR A 257 31.29 0.63 -36.71
C TYR A 257 29.96 -0.05 -37.01
N SER A 258 29.92 -0.92 -38.02
CA SER A 258 28.72 -1.67 -38.45
C SER A 258 28.09 -2.53 -37.35
N GLY A 259 28.87 -2.96 -36.35
CA GLY A 259 28.35 -3.72 -35.20
C GLY A 259 27.43 -2.93 -34.28
N ALA A 260 27.60 -1.60 -34.19
CA ALA A 260 26.81 -0.75 -33.29
C ALA A 260 25.30 -0.77 -33.59
N PRO A 261 24.83 -0.51 -34.84
CA PRO A 261 23.40 -0.59 -35.15
C PRO A 261 22.84 -2.00 -35.01
N ALA A 262 23.64 -3.05 -35.29
CA ALA A 262 23.21 -4.44 -35.13
C ALA A 262 22.96 -4.80 -33.66
N LEU A 263 23.87 -4.40 -32.75
CA LEU A 263 23.70 -4.60 -31.32
C LEU A 263 22.50 -3.82 -30.76
N ALA A 264 22.31 -2.58 -31.19
CA ALA A 264 21.14 -1.78 -30.81
C ALA A 264 19.82 -2.43 -31.27
N GLY A 265 19.79 -3.00 -32.48
CA GLY A 265 18.63 -3.72 -33.00
C GLY A 265 18.30 -4.98 -32.21
N LEU A 266 19.33 -5.77 -31.89
CA LEU A 266 19.18 -6.95 -31.05
C LEU A 266 18.70 -6.61 -29.63
N ALA A 267 19.19 -5.51 -29.06
CA ALA A 267 18.74 -5.04 -27.75
C ALA A 267 17.25 -4.65 -27.79
N ALA A 268 16.84 -3.82 -28.76
CA ALA A 268 15.44 -3.41 -28.93
C ALA A 268 14.49 -4.63 -29.07
N TYR A 269 14.87 -5.58 -29.93
CA TYR A 269 14.12 -6.82 -30.13
C TYR A 269 14.00 -7.65 -28.83
N ARG A 270 15.10 -7.80 -28.07
CA ARG A 270 15.10 -8.55 -26.80
C ARG A 270 14.29 -7.87 -25.70
N THR A 271 14.18 -6.55 -25.73
CA THR A 271 13.35 -5.78 -24.79
C THR A 271 11.86 -5.77 -25.17
N GLY A 272 11.49 -6.36 -26.30
CA GLY A 272 10.09 -6.56 -26.67
C GLY A 272 9.45 -5.42 -27.45
N VAL A 273 10.27 -4.59 -28.11
CA VAL A 273 9.84 -3.69 -29.20
C VAL A 273 9.43 -4.51 -30.42
#